data_AF-A0A524L5X1-F1
#
_entry.id   AF-A0A524L5X1-F1
#
_cell.length_a   1.000
_cell.length_b   1.000
_cell.length_c   1.000
_cell.angle_alpha   90.00
_cell.angle_beta   90.00
_cell.angle_gamma   90.00
#
_symmetry.space_group_name_H-M   'P 1'
#
loop_
_entity.id
_entity.type
_entity.pdbx_description
1 polymer ?
#
loop_
_entity_poly.entity_id
_entity_poly.type
_entity_poly.pdbx_seq_one_letter_code
_entity_poly.pdbx_strand_id
1 'polypeptide(L)'
;MELIGARRLLEGQPMVNIVDVEKQLKGLGYKNLRRESGKTLKVLVDGNRQEVMQRLTHQLPGAKHIRTTVKSSIGHIEYEGINLLIKPSAVQGRAAYGLGNEDLLAKKINQVLTTVGKPINIIFAGSNRSFTASNITEAQTVGNDTTGFKKADIRLTGQGNVYNFSLKKDNAEYWESADTAFRSEASIIITKLIRQGKVRLRKDPTSKVYRLDRSIAASLHPEEIHHLVFGTDIKPNTGGVLIRTFSDDDFYYDAEKNELTIQVTKILIDVADFGDNAPVVLIRNDATRAGVLADKGMRGIRAMIVSASRVRMGEKKAQGQKLLRSSIVYV
;
A
#
# COMPACT_ATOMS: atom_id res chain seq x y z
N MET A 1 14.78 32.31 -57.43
CA MET A 1 14.18 31.12 -56.79
C MET A 1 14.40 31.25 -55.30
N GLU A 2 13.32 31.05 -54.55
CA GLU A 2 13.20 30.84 -53.10
C GLU A 2 13.41 32.01 -52.12
N LEU A 3 12.27 32.33 -51.48
CA LEU A 3 12.13 32.99 -50.20
C LEU A 3 12.80 32.15 -49.09
N ILE A 4 13.48 32.81 -48.14
CA ILE A 4 13.40 32.41 -46.73
C ILE A 4 13.27 33.68 -45.89
N GLY A 5 12.03 33.90 -45.46
CA GLY A 5 11.67 34.94 -44.50
C GLY A 5 11.88 34.50 -43.05
N ALA A 6 11.64 35.48 -42.18
CA ALA A 6 11.33 35.34 -40.76
C ALA A 6 12.50 34.95 -39.82
N ARG A 7 13.44 35.88 -39.63
CA ARG A 7 14.00 36.13 -38.29
C ARG A 7 12.88 36.74 -37.43
N ARG A 8 12.03 35.88 -36.85
CA ARG A 8 11.17 36.28 -35.72
C ARG A 8 11.97 36.05 -34.46
N LEU A 9 12.29 37.15 -33.78
CA LEU A 9 12.77 37.19 -32.41
C LEU A 9 11.96 36.22 -31.55
N LEU A 10 12.56 35.10 -31.16
CA LEU A 10 12.13 34.38 -29.96
C LEU A 10 12.86 35.04 -28.80
N GLU A 11 12.31 36.17 -28.37
CA GLU A 11 12.55 36.68 -27.03
C GLU A 11 12.29 35.51 -26.07
N GLY A 12 13.34 35.13 -25.34
CA GLY A 12 13.23 34.13 -24.29
C GLY A 12 12.19 34.60 -23.30
N GLN A 13 11.01 33.99 -23.35
CA GLN A 13 10.05 34.14 -22.28
C GLN A 13 10.78 33.77 -20.99
N PRO A 14 10.78 34.63 -19.97
CA PRO A 14 11.47 34.32 -18.72
C PRO A 14 10.89 33.00 -18.23
N MET A 15 11.75 31.99 -18.02
CA MET A 15 11.30 30.76 -17.37
C MET A 15 10.65 31.17 -16.06
N VAL A 16 9.33 30.98 -15.97
CA VAL A 16 8.57 31.30 -14.77
C VAL A 16 9.23 30.54 -13.63
N ASN A 17 9.78 31.29 -12.68
CA ASN A 17 10.49 30.70 -11.57
C ASN A 17 9.46 30.18 -10.56
N ILE A 18 9.76 29.07 -9.87
CA ILE A 18 8.93 28.52 -8.80
C ILE A 18 8.55 29.59 -7.74
N VAL A 19 9.40 30.62 -7.58
CA VAL A 19 9.15 31.80 -6.74
C VAL A 19 7.90 32.59 -7.18
N ASP A 20 7.71 32.77 -8.49
CA ASP A 20 6.60 33.56 -9.04
C ASP A 20 5.28 32.78 -8.93
N VAL A 21 5.33 31.48 -9.21
CA VAL A 21 4.20 30.56 -8.97
C VAL A 21 3.83 30.54 -7.49
N GLU A 22 4.80 30.56 -6.58
CA GLU A 22 4.55 30.63 -5.13
C GLU A 22 3.87 31.95 -4.72
N LYS A 23 4.29 33.09 -5.30
CA LYS A 23 3.65 34.39 -5.06
C LYS A 23 2.20 34.40 -5.57
N GLN A 24 1.94 33.87 -6.77
CA GLN A 24 0.59 33.78 -7.32
C GLN A 24 -0.32 32.92 -6.44
N LEU A 25 0.15 31.74 -6.02
CA LEU A 25 -0.62 30.87 -5.13
C LEU A 25 -0.90 31.51 -3.77
N LYS A 26 0.05 32.27 -3.20
CA LYS A 26 -0.20 33.07 -1.98
C LYS A 26 -1.26 34.14 -2.21
N GLY A 27 -1.25 34.81 -3.37
CA GLY A 27 -2.28 35.77 -3.76
C GLY A 27 -3.68 35.15 -3.87
N LEU A 28 -3.77 33.87 -4.25
CA LEU A 28 -5.01 33.08 -4.27
C LEU A 28 -5.42 32.54 -2.88
N GLY A 29 -4.69 32.89 -1.81
CA GLY A 29 -5.01 32.50 -0.44
C GLY A 29 -4.33 31.20 0.04
N TYR A 30 -3.48 30.56 -0.77
CA TYR A 30 -2.74 29.36 -0.37
C TYR A 30 -1.46 29.74 0.38
N LYS A 31 -1.53 29.70 1.72
CA LYS A 31 -0.44 30.15 2.59
C LYS A 31 0.61 29.07 2.86
N ASN A 32 0.20 27.80 2.88
CA ASN A 32 1.06 26.67 3.25
C ASN A 32 1.67 26.01 2.01
N LEU A 33 2.81 26.53 1.56
CA LEU A 33 3.51 26.05 0.36
C LEU A 33 4.87 25.47 0.73
N ARG A 34 5.24 24.30 0.17
CA ARG A 34 6.54 23.67 0.41
C ARG A 34 7.20 23.26 -0.89
N ARG A 35 8.40 23.77 -1.15
CA ARG A 35 9.23 23.36 -2.28
C ARG A 35 9.75 21.94 -2.05
N GLU A 36 9.54 21.05 -3.02
CA GLU A 36 10.14 19.71 -3.03
C GLU A 36 11.38 19.69 -3.94
N SER A 37 11.34 20.43 -5.05
CA SER A 37 12.47 20.67 -5.93
C SER A 37 12.28 22.00 -6.67
N GLY A 38 13.25 22.41 -7.49
CA GLY A 38 13.11 23.59 -8.35
C GLY A 38 11.96 23.50 -9.37
N LYS A 39 11.40 22.32 -9.62
CA LYS A 39 10.27 22.08 -10.54
C LYS A 39 9.01 21.55 -9.86
N THR A 40 8.99 21.45 -8.52
CA THR A 40 7.87 20.86 -7.79
C THR A 40 7.55 21.63 -6.52
N LEU A 41 6.31 22.10 -6.44
CA LEU A 41 5.76 22.82 -5.29
C LEU A 41 4.59 22.03 -4.69
N LYS A 42 4.63 21.79 -3.38
CA LYS A 42 3.51 21.21 -2.63
C LYS A 42 2.61 22.34 -2.14
N VAL A 43 1.33 22.25 -2.48
CA VAL A 43 0.28 23.12 -1.94
C VAL A 43 -0.41 22.34 -0.83
N LEU A 44 -0.19 22.77 0.41
CA LEU A 44 -0.73 22.11 1.59
C LEU A 44 -2.09 22.74 1.93
N VAL A 45 -3.14 21.92 1.95
CA VAL A 45 -4.53 22.38 2.13
C VAL A 45 -5.29 21.56 3.15
N ASP A 46 -6.16 22.21 3.90
CA ASP A 46 -7.12 21.55 4.77
C ASP A 46 -8.39 21.26 3.94
N GLY A 47 -8.87 20.01 3.94
CA GLY A 47 -10.09 19.61 3.24
C GLY A 47 -9.90 18.81 1.93
N ASN A 48 -10.93 18.82 1.07
CA ASN A 48 -11.01 17.95 -0.11
C ASN A 48 -10.02 18.37 -1.20
N ARG A 49 -9.00 17.54 -1.41
CA ARG A 49 -7.92 17.79 -2.37
C ARG A 49 -8.38 17.77 -3.83
N GLN A 50 -9.46 17.06 -4.17
CA GLN A 50 -10.00 17.05 -5.53
C GLN A 50 -10.69 18.36 -5.85
N GLU A 51 -11.47 18.92 -4.93
CA GLU A 51 -12.10 20.23 -5.08
C GLU A 51 -11.06 21.34 -5.20
N VAL A 52 -10.01 21.30 -4.37
CA VAL A 52 -8.88 22.24 -4.48
C VAL A 52 -8.19 22.12 -5.83
N MET A 53 -8.00 20.89 -6.33
CA MET A 53 -7.36 20.65 -7.62
C MET A 53 -8.20 21.18 -8.79
N GLN A 54 -9.51 20.96 -8.76
CA GLN A 54 -10.43 21.54 -9.74
C GLN A 54 -10.41 23.06 -9.67
N ARG A 55 -10.50 23.64 -8.47
CA ARG A 55 -10.47 25.08 -8.25
C ARG A 55 -9.19 25.73 -8.79
N LEU A 56 -8.03 25.17 -8.46
CA LEU A 56 -6.75 25.67 -8.97
C LEU A 56 -6.62 25.55 -10.48
N THR A 57 -7.17 24.48 -11.08
CA THR A 57 -7.17 24.32 -12.55
C THR A 57 -8.03 25.39 -13.24
N HIS A 58 -9.09 25.88 -12.59
CA HIS A 58 -9.91 26.98 -13.11
C HIS A 58 -9.31 28.36 -12.82
N GLN A 59 -8.67 28.55 -11.66
CA GLN A 59 -8.12 29.84 -11.23
C GLN A 59 -6.76 30.18 -11.85
N LEU A 60 -6.04 29.18 -12.39
CA LEU A 60 -4.75 29.35 -13.04
C LEU A 60 -4.89 29.09 -14.55
N PRO A 61 -4.98 30.14 -15.39
CA PRO A 61 -5.09 30.00 -16.83
C PRO A 61 -3.92 29.18 -17.40
N GLY A 62 -4.21 28.08 -18.10
CA GLY A 62 -3.18 27.20 -18.67
C GLY A 62 -2.72 26.05 -17.76
N ALA A 63 -3.22 25.99 -16.52
CA ALA A 63 -3.00 24.84 -15.64
C ALA A 63 -3.68 23.57 -16.18
N LYS A 64 -3.00 22.43 -16.11
CA LYS A 64 -3.51 21.13 -16.57
C LYS A 64 -3.43 20.08 -15.47
N HIS A 65 -4.55 19.41 -15.20
CA HIS A 65 -4.57 18.26 -14.29
C HIS A 65 -4.02 17.01 -14.99
N ILE A 66 -2.86 16.53 -14.53
CA ILE A 66 -2.24 15.30 -15.00
C ILE A 66 -2.64 14.15 -14.08
N ARG A 67 -3.53 13.28 -14.58
CA ARG A 67 -4.06 12.11 -13.89
C ARG A 67 -3.06 10.94 -13.91
N THR A 68 -1.99 11.06 -13.13
CA THR A 68 -0.98 10.00 -12.95
C THR A 68 -0.72 9.74 -11.47
N THR A 69 -0.59 8.47 -11.09
CA THR A 69 -0.32 8.07 -9.70
C THR A 69 1.17 8.10 -9.34
N VAL A 70 2.06 8.32 -10.32
CA VAL A 70 3.53 8.26 -10.14
C VAL A 70 4.03 9.25 -9.10
N LYS A 71 3.43 10.44 -8.99
CA LYS A 71 3.83 11.50 -8.04
C LYS A 71 2.84 11.71 -6.88
N SER A 72 1.57 11.38 -7.06
CA SER A 72 0.52 11.57 -6.06
C SER A 72 -0.72 10.74 -6.40
N SER A 73 -1.45 10.27 -5.38
CA SER A 73 -2.63 9.41 -5.55
C SER A 73 -3.78 10.03 -6.35
N ILE A 74 -3.83 11.37 -6.43
CA ILE A 74 -4.85 12.12 -7.19
C ILE A 74 -4.30 12.81 -8.44
N GLY A 75 -3.05 12.52 -8.82
CA GLY A 75 -2.37 13.29 -9.86
C GLY A 75 -1.74 14.59 -9.36
N HIS A 76 -1.34 15.42 -10.30
CA HIS A 76 -0.72 16.73 -10.05
C HIS A 76 -1.20 17.74 -11.08
N ILE A 77 -1.05 19.04 -10.79
CA ILE A 77 -1.30 20.09 -11.78
C ILE A 77 0.05 20.46 -12.39
N GLU A 78 0.12 20.55 -13.71
CA GLU A 78 1.22 21.17 -14.43
C GLU A 78 0.82 22.60 -14.79
N TYR A 79 1.62 23.57 -14.38
CA TYR A 79 1.38 25.00 -14.62
C TYR A 79 2.72 25.70 -14.77
N GLU A 80 2.92 26.39 -15.91
CA GLU A 80 4.15 27.14 -16.21
C GLU A 80 5.44 26.30 -16.04
N GLY A 81 5.39 25.00 -16.39
CA GLY A 81 6.52 24.07 -16.24
C GLY A 81 6.81 23.61 -14.81
N ILE A 82 5.98 24.01 -13.83
CA ILE A 82 6.04 23.60 -12.43
C ILE A 82 4.95 22.57 -12.11
N ASN A 83 5.33 21.56 -11.33
CA ASN A 83 4.41 20.55 -10.82
C ASN A 83 3.82 21.02 -9.48
N LEU A 84 2.52 21.22 -9.40
CA LEU A 84 1.80 21.50 -8.16
C LEU A 84 1.22 20.20 -7.59
N LEU A 85 1.68 19.84 -6.40
CA LEU A 85 1.21 18.68 -5.66
C LEU A 85 0.27 19.11 -4.55
N ILE A 86 -1.03 18.81 -4.69
CA ILE A 86 -2.01 19.11 -3.64
C ILE A 86 -1.91 18.03 -2.55
N LYS A 87 -1.48 18.45 -1.36
CA LYS A 87 -1.26 17.59 -0.20
C LYS A 87 -2.04 18.15 1.00
N PRO A 88 -2.44 17.32 1.96
CA PRO A 88 -3.07 17.83 3.19
C PRO A 88 -2.07 18.65 4.02
N SER A 89 -2.54 19.70 4.73
CA SER A 89 -1.70 20.56 5.60
C SER A 89 -1.47 20.07 7.01
N ALA A 90 -2.28 19.14 7.49
CA ALA A 90 -1.95 18.43 8.71
C ALA A 90 -0.56 17.75 8.60
N VAL A 91 0.07 17.58 9.73
CA VAL A 91 1.46 17.22 10.01
C VAL A 91 1.97 15.91 9.37
N GLN A 92 3.17 15.94 8.79
CA GLN A 92 3.98 14.73 8.58
C GLN A 92 4.20 14.00 9.91
N GLY A 93 3.34 13.01 10.21
CA GLY A 93 3.37 12.22 11.43
C GLY A 93 1.95 11.91 11.90
N ARG A 94 1.49 10.67 11.65
CA ARG A 94 0.23 9.98 12.05
C ARG A 94 -1.13 10.71 11.98
N ALA A 95 -1.21 12.04 11.94
CA ALA A 95 -2.46 12.81 12.03
C ALA A 95 -2.84 13.54 10.72
N ALA A 96 -2.16 13.27 9.61
CA ALA A 96 -2.36 13.96 8.32
C ALA A 96 -2.60 13.08 7.11
N TYR A 97 -2.89 11.82 7.36
CA TYR A 97 -3.43 10.98 6.32
C TYR A 97 -4.92 11.30 6.27
N GLY A 98 -5.48 11.48 5.07
CA GLY A 98 -6.88 11.07 4.91
C GLY A 98 -6.95 9.70 5.55
N LEU A 99 -7.85 9.55 6.54
CA LEU A 99 -7.87 8.47 7.52
C LEU A 99 -7.29 7.18 6.95
N GLY A 100 -6.32 6.58 7.64
CA GLY A 100 -5.83 5.26 7.27
C GLY A 100 -7.02 4.32 7.06
N ASN A 101 -6.85 3.29 6.24
CA ASN A 101 -7.94 2.35 5.94
C ASN A 101 -8.60 1.81 7.23
N GLU A 102 -7.77 1.59 8.24
CA GLU A 102 -8.12 1.19 9.61
C GLU A 102 -8.84 2.31 10.36
N ASP A 103 -8.27 3.52 10.38
CA ASP A 103 -8.88 4.68 11.03
C ASP A 103 -10.27 4.99 10.48
N LEU A 104 -10.46 4.86 9.16
CA LEU A 104 -11.76 5.06 8.51
C LEU A 104 -12.78 4.03 9.01
N LEU A 105 -12.41 2.75 9.02
CA LEU A 105 -13.26 1.67 9.53
C LEU A 105 -13.65 1.91 10.99
N ALA A 106 -12.67 2.13 11.88
CA ALA A 106 -12.93 2.40 13.30
C ALA A 106 -13.81 3.62 13.50
N LYS A 107 -13.51 4.72 12.79
CA LYS A 107 -14.28 5.97 12.88
C LYS A 107 -15.73 5.76 12.47
N LYS A 108 -15.99 5.10 11.33
CA LYS A 108 -17.35 4.88 10.82
C LYS A 108 -18.17 4.01 11.76
N ILE A 109 -17.58 2.94 12.30
CA ILE A 109 -18.23 2.10 13.31
C ILE A 109 -18.59 2.93 14.56
N ASN A 110 -17.62 3.67 15.12
CA ASN A 110 -17.86 4.48 16.32
C ASN A 110 -18.85 5.63 16.11
N GLN A 111 -18.91 6.19 14.89
CA GLN A 111 -19.93 7.19 14.53
C GLN A 111 -21.35 6.59 14.60
N VAL A 112 -21.54 5.38 14.07
CA VAL A 112 -22.83 4.68 14.15
C VAL A 112 -23.16 4.36 15.61
N LEU A 113 -22.22 3.79 16.37
CA LEU A 113 -22.40 3.50 17.80
C LEU A 113 -22.80 4.73 18.62
N THR A 114 -22.14 5.87 18.36
CA THR A 114 -22.45 7.14 19.05
C THR A 114 -23.84 7.66 18.66
N THR A 115 -24.19 7.56 17.38
CA THR A 115 -25.49 8.02 16.86
C THR A 115 -26.64 7.18 17.42
N VAL A 116 -26.43 5.87 17.52
CA VAL A 116 -27.44 4.90 17.94
C VAL A 116 -27.55 4.82 19.47
N GLY A 117 -26.45 5.05 20.19
CA GLY A 117 -26.42 5.09 21.67
C GLY A 117 -26.57 3.73 22.37
N LYS A 118 -26.53 2.62 21.63
CA LYS A 118 -26.62 1.24 22.16
C LYS A 118 -25.72 0.30 21.34
N PRO A 119 -25.39 -0.90 21.86
CA PRO A 119 -24.61 -1.88 21.12
C PRO A 119 -25.29 -2.26 19.79
N ILE A 120 -24.50 -2.53 18.75
CA ILE A 120 -24.99 -2.93 17.41
C ILE A 120 -24.33 -4.22 16.96
N ASN A 121 -24.96 -4.94 16.04
CA ASN A 121 -24.27 -6.00 15.31
C ASN A 121 -23.52 -5.40 14.12
N ILE A 122 -22.33 -5.92 13.83
CA ILE A 122 -21.55 -5.54 12.67
C ILE A 122 -21.41 -6.75 11.76
N ILE A 123 -21.85 -6.61 10.52
CA ILE A 123 -21.81 -7.67 9.52
C ILE A 123 -20.80 -7.28 8.45
N PHE A 124 -19.66 -7.97 8.40
CA PHE A 124 -18.76 -7.88 7.26
C PHE A 124 -19.29 -8.79 6.16
N ALA A 125 -19.65 -8.21 5.02
CA ALA A 125 -20.19 -8.94 3.87
C ALA A 125 -19.13 -9.01 2.76
N GLY A 126 -18.55 -10.20 2.57
CA GLY A 126 -17.55 -10.49 1.55
C GLY A 126 -18.12 -11.32 0.40
N SER A 127 -17.43 -11.33 -0.75
CA SER A 127 -17.87 -12.15 -1.88
C SER A 127 -17.81 -13.65 -1.62
N ASN A 128 -17.03 -14.09 -0.62
CA ASN A 128 -16.84 -15.49 -0.27
C ASN A 128 -17.64 -15.92 0.97
N ARG A 129 -17.94 -14.99 1.89
CA ARG A 129 -18.69 -15.25 3.13
C ARG A 129 -19.09 -13.94 3.80
N SER A 130 -19.96 -14.07 4.80
CA SER A 130 -20.20 -13.02 5.79
C SER A 130 -19.61 -13.39 7.15
N PHE A 131 -19.27 -12.38 7.95
CA PHE A 131 -18.85 -12.52 9.34
C PHE A 131 -19.63 -11.55 10.21
N THR A 132 -20.25 -12.05 11.28
CA THR A 132 -21.00 -11.22 12.23
C THR A 132 -20.24 -11.07 13.54
N ALA A 133 -20.01 -9.82 13.92
CA ALA A 133 -19.51 -9.44 15.23
C ALA A 133 -20.68 -8.88 16.05
N SER A 134 -21.07 -9.57 17.11
CA SER A 134 -22.33 -9.30 17.81
C SER A 134 -22.16 -8.34 18.99
N ASN A 135 -23.19 -7.52 19.24
CA ASN A 135 -23.28 -6.63 20.40
C ASN A 135 -22.04 -5.75 20.60
N ILE A 136 -21.53 -5.19 19.50
CA ILE A 136 -20.34 -4.32 19.50
C ILE A 136 -20.66 -3.01 20.19
N THR A 137 -19.77 -2.61 21.08
CA THR A 137 -19.83 -1.36 21.84
C THR A 137 -18.71 -0.40 21.46
N GLU A 138 -17.65 -0.89 20.83
CA GLU A 138 -16.47 -0.09 20.51
C GLU A 138 -15.65 -0.70 19.36
N ALA A 139 -15.06 0.17 18.53
CA ALA A 139 -14.02 -0.19 17.57
C ALA A 139 -12.73 0.60 17.86
N GLN A 140 -11.59 -0.09 17.93
CA GLN A 140 -10.27 0.51 18.20
C GLN A 140 -9.24 0.08 17.15
N THR A 141 -8.37 1.00 16.75
CA THR A 141 -7.17 0.69 15.96
C THR A 141 -6.06 0.15 16.87
N VAL A 142 -5.58 -1.06 16.63
CA VAL A 142 -4.63 -1.77 17.51
C VAL A 142 -3.30 -2.16 16.83
N GLY A 143 -3.09 -1.81 15.56
CA GLY A 143 -1.90 -2.19 14.78
C GLY A 143 -0.54 -1.67 15.28
N ASN A 144 -0.51 -0.86 16.34
CA ASN A 144 0.74 -0.40 16.98
C ASN A 144 1.28 -1.40 18.00
N ASP A 145 0.47 -2.34 18.49
CA ASP A 145 0.91 -3.39 19.40
C ASP A 145 1.47 -4.57 18.61
N THR A 146 2.74 -4.46 18.21
CA THR A 146 3.44 -5.53 17.46
C THR A 146 4.03 -6.60 18.38
N THR A 147 3.81 -6.52 19.69
CA THR A 147 4.40 -7.43 20.68
C THR A 147 3.79 -8.82 20.52
N GLY A 148 4.64 -9.85 20.42
CA GLY A 148 4.18 -11.23 20.31
C GLY A 148 3.58 -11.58 18.93
N PHE A 149 4.01 -10.90 17.87
CA PHE A 149 3.56 -11.17 16.48
C PHE A 149 2.05 -11.02 16.27
N LYS A 150 1.46 -10.03 16.94
CA LYS A 150 0.07 -9.62 16.70
C LYS A 150 -0.07 -8.97 15.33
N LYS A 151 -1.20 -9.24 14.68
CA LYS A 151 -1.53 -8.77 13.32
C LYS A 151 -2.81 -7.95 13.26
N ALA A 152 -3.60 -7.91 14.33
CA ALA A 152 -4.81 -7.12 14.33
C ALA A 152 -4.49 -5.65 14.10
N ASP A 153 -5.20 -5.07 13.14
CA ASP A 153 -5.19 -3.65 12.86
C ASP A 153 -6.39 -2.98 13.54
N ILE A 154 -7.51 -3.72 13.66
CA ILE A 154 -8.76 -3.29 14.30
C ILE A 154 -9.20 -4.33 15.33
N ARG A 155 -9.63 -3.85 16.50
CA ARG A 155 -10.32 -4.61 17.52
C ARG A 155 -11.75 -4.10 17.68
N LEU A 156 -12.72 -4.99 17.60
CA LEU A 156 -14.10 -4.74 17.98
C LEU A 156 -14.36 -5.36 19.34
N THR A 157 -14.77 -4.54 20.30
CA THR A 157 -15.19 -5.00 21.62
C THR A 157 -16.70 -5.03 21.65
N GLY A 158 -17.27 -6.18 21.98
CA GLY A 158 -18.68 -6.34 22.27
C GLY A 158 -18.93 -6.81 23.69
N GLN A 159 -20.20 -6.99 24.05
CA GLN A 159 -20.59 -7.50 25.36
C GLN A 159 -20.13 -8.96 25.53
N GLY A 160 -18.98 -9.15 26.18
CA GLY A 160 -18.38 -10.46 26.46
C GLY A 160 -17.58 -11.07 25.30
N ASN A 161 -17.45 -10.38 24.15
CA ASN A 161 -16.72 -10.87 22.99
C ASN A 161 -15.71 -9.83 22.48
N VAL A 162 -14.59 -10.31 21.95
CA VAL A 162 -13.57 -9.48 21.30
C VAL A 162 -13.27 -10.08 19.93
N TYR A 163 -13.31 -9.23 18.91
CA TYR A 163 -13.03 -9.62 17.53
C TYR A 163 -11.83 -8.83 17.01
N ASN A 164 -10.83 -9.53 16.48
CA ASN A 164 -9.59 -8.92 15.98
C ASN A 164 -9.48 -9.10 14.46
N PHE A 165 -9.28 -8.00 13.74
CA PHE A 165 -9.18 -8.01 12.28
C PHE A 165 -7.90 -7.34 11.81
N SER A 166 -7.21 -7.98 10.86
CA SER A 166 -6.22 -7.28 10.03
C SER A 166 -6.88 -6.74 8.77
N LEU A 167 -6.40 -5.63 8.25
CA LEU A 167 -6.90 -5.00 7.04
C LEU A 167 -5.86 -5.09 5.92
N LYS A 168 -6.31 -5.52 4.75
CA LYS A 168 -5.53 -5.44 3.50
C LYS A 168 -6.32 -4.68 2.45
N LYS A 169 -5.62 -3.84 1.68
CA LYS A 169 -6.21 -3.16 0.53
C LYS A 169 -6.44 -4.15 -0.62
N ASP A 170 -7.40 -3.87 -1.48
CA ASP A 170 -7.76 -4.75 -2.61
C ASP A 170 -6.58 -5.04 -3.56
N ASN A 171 -5.69 -4.06 -3.73
CA ASN A 171 -4.53 -4.15 -4.58
C ASN A 171 -3.24 -4.54 -3.83
N ALA A 172 -3.34 -5.00 -2.58
CA ALA A 172 -2.19 -5.42 -1.81
C ALA A 172 -1.64 -6.74 -2.38
N GLU A 173 -0.49 -6.66 -3.07
CA GLU A 173 0.22 -7.84 -3.56
C GLU A 173 1.25 -8.39 -2.54
N TYR A 174 1.40 -7.71 -1.41
CA TYR A 174 2.42 -7.94 -0.38
C TYR A 174 1.77 -8.17 0.97
N TRP A 175 2.18 -9.25 1.64
CA TRP A 175 1.71 -9.59 2.99
C TRP A 175 2.62 -9.00 4.05
N GLU A 176 3.92 -9.33 3.97
CA GLU A 176 4.93 -8.89 4.94
C GLU A 176 6.35 -8.94 4.38
N SER A 177 7.27 -8.19 5.01
CA SER A 177 8.70 -8.40 4.87
C SER A 177 9.15 -9.61 5.69
N ALA A 178 9.87 -10.55 5.07
CA ALA A 178 10.31 -11.79 5.73
C ALA A 178 11.82 -11.83 6.01
N ASP A 179 12.52 -10.70 5.90
CA ASP A 179 13.98 -10.60 6.02
C ASP A 179 14.56 -11.13 7.36
N THR A 180 13.76 -11.09 8.43
CA THR A 180 14.16 -11.59 9.76
C THR A 180 13.58 -12.96 10.03
N ALA A 181 12.25 -13.10 9.94
CA ALA A 181 11.55 -14.34 10.26
C ALA A 181 11.94 -15.51 9.35
N PHE A 182 12.28 -15.24 8.08
CA PHE A 182 12.59 -16.25 7.07
C PHE A 182 14.05 -16.24 6.64
N ARG A 183 14.93 -15.64 7.46
CA ARG A 183 16.34 -15.42 7.10
C ARG A 183 17.09 -16.73 6.90
N SER A 184 16.97 -17.63 7.87
CA SER A 184 17.71 -18.90 7.90
C SER A 184 17.32 -19.77 6.72
N GLU A 185 16.01 -19.94 6.53
CA GLU A 185 15.37 -20.72 5.48
C GLU A 185 15.73 -20.16 4.09
N ALA A 186 15.60 -18.83 3.89
CA ALA A 186 16.00 -18.20 2.64
C ALA A 186 17.50 -18.41 2.35
N SER A 187 18.37 -18.28 3.36
CA SER A 187 19.81 -18.50 3.23
C SER A 187 20.13 -19.94 2.82
N ILE A 188 19.42 -20.93 3.38
CA ILE A 188 19.52 -22.35 3.01
C ILE A 188 19.05 -22.57 1.57
N ILE A 189 17.89 -22.05 1.19
CA ILE A 189 17.33 -22.16 -0.17
C ILE A 189 18.30 -21.57 -1.20
N ILE A 190 18.78 -20.34 -0.99
CA ILE A 190 19.74 -19.68 -1.87
C ILE A 190 21.00 -20.55 -2.00
N THR A 191 21.56 -21.01 -0.89
CA THR A 191 22.80 -21.81 -0.88
C THR A 191 22.61 -23.13 -1.63
N LYS A 192 21.49 -23.83 -1.43
CA LYS A 192 21.13 -25.07 -2.13
C LYS A 192 21.04 -24.85 -3.64
N LEU A 193 20.38 -23.77 -4.06
CA LEU A 193 20.19 -23.47 -5.48
C LEU A 193 21.48 -23.04 -6.18
N ILE A 194 22.38 -22.33 -5.48
CA ILE A 194 23.72 -22.01 -6.00
C ILE A 194 24.51 -23.30 -6.21
N ARG A 195 24.53 -24.22 -5.22
CA ARG A 195 25.23 -25.52 -5.35
C ARG A 195 24.69 -26.36 -6.50
N GLN A 196 23.39 -26.29 -6.77
CA GLN A 196 22.75 -26.97 -7.90
C GLN A 196 22.95 -26.25 -9.25
N GLY A 197 23.63 -25.11 -9.28
CA GLY A 197 23.82 -24.31 -10.50
C GLY A 197 22.55 -23.66 -11.06
N LYS A 198 21.44 -23.67 -10.30
CA LYS A 198 20.13 -23.15 -10.73
C LYS A 198 20.03 -21.63 -10.63
N VAL A 199 20.78 -21.03 -9.71
CA VAL A 199 20.88 -19.58 -9.55
C VAL A 199 22.34 -19.18 -9.35
N ARG A 200 22.66 -17.93 -9.70
CA ARG A 200 24.00 -17.36 -9.53
C ARG A 200 23.92 -16.11 -8.68
N LEU A 201 24.85 -16.01 -7.74
CA LEU A 201 25.03 -14.84 -6.91
C LEU A 201 26.24 -14.03 -7.41
N ARG A 202 26.04 -12.75 -7.72
CA ARG A 202 27.10 -11.86 -8.18
C ARG A 202 27.26 -10.70 -7.23
N LYS A 203 28.51 -10.39 -6.85
CA LYS A 203 28.84 -9.18 -6.13
C LYS A 203 28.92 -8.01 -7.12
N ASP A 204 28.35 -6.88 -6.76
CA ASP A 204 28.56 -5.63 -7.49
C ASP A 204 30.03 -5.19 -7.30
N PRO A 205 30.75 -4.85 -8.39
CA PRO A 205 32.17 -4.49 -8.30
C PRO A 205 32.44 -3.29 -7.40
N THR A 206 31.46 -2.39 -7.26
CA THR A 206 31.63 -1.07 -6.64
C THR A 206 31.01 -0.97 -5.24
N SER A 207 30.33 -2.03 -4.79
CA SER A 207 29.60 -1.98 -3.52
C SER A 207 29.58 -3.34 -2.81
N LYS A 208 29.09 -3.35 -1.57
CA LYS A 208 28.83 -4.59 -0.82
C LYS A 208 27.52 -5.29 -1.25
N VAL A 209 26.90 -4.83 -2.33
CA VAL A 209 25.61 -5.35 -2.81
C VAL A 209 25.83 -6.61 -3.64
N TYR A 210 25.03 -7.63 -3.35
CA TYR A 210 24.96 -8.87 -4.11
C TYR A 210 23.63 -8.93 -4.86
N ARG A 211 23.64 -9.58 -6.02
CA ARG A 211 22.47 -9.79 -6.87
C ARG A 211 22.38 -11.24 -7.30
N LEU A 212 21.19 -11.81 -7.17
CA LEU A 212 20.79 -13.03 -7.85
C LEU A 212 20.54 -12.74 -9.34
N ASP A 213 20.87 -13.69 -10.21
CA ASP A 213 20.54 -13.62 -11.63
C ASP A 213 19.02 -13.73 -11.89
N ARG A 214 18.27 -14.31 -10.95
CA ARG A 214 16.81 -14.41 -10.98
C ARG A 214 16.22 -14.38 -9.57
N SER A 215 14.93 -14.04 -9.48
CA SER A 215 14.20 -14.18 -8.20
C SER A 215 13.86 -15.65 -7.95
N ILE A 216 13.71 -16.02 -6.68
CA ILE A 216 13.33 -17.36 -6.25
C ILE A 216 11.99 -17.24 -5.52
N ALA A 217 11.03 -18.08 -5.89
CA ALA A 217 9.81 -18.26 -5.13
C ALA A 217 9.81 -19.65 -4.49
N ALA A 218 9.37 -19.75 -3.23
CA ALA A 218 9.19 -21.02 -2.54
C ALA A 218 7.84 -21.04 -1.80
N SER A 219 7.25 -22.23 -1.73
CA SER A 219 6.02 -22.45 -0.96
C SER A 219 6.30 -22.33 0.53
N LEU A 220 5.25 -22.01 1.29
CA LEU A 220 5.28 -21.95 2.75
C LEU A 220 4.40 -23.08 3.29
N HIS A 221 4.77 -23.61 4.44
CA HIS A 221 3.92 -24.54 5.18
C HIS A 221 2.66 -23.80 5.69
N PRO A 222 1.48 -24.44 5.75
CA PRO A 222 0.27 -23.79 6.25
C PRO A 222 0.42 -23.12 7.62
N GLU A 223 1.20 -23.70 8.53
CA GLU A 223 1.49 -23.10 9.84
C GLU A 223 2.29 -21.79 9.74
N GLU A 224 3.24 -21.71 8.82
CA GLU A 224 4.00 -20.48 8.56
C GLU A 224 3.09 -19.40 7.97
N ILE A 225 2.25 -19.78 7.01
CA ILE A 225 1.24 -18.88 6.43
C ILE A 225 0.34 -18.35 7.54
N HIS A 226 -0.12 -19.24 8.43
CA HIS A 226 -0.98 -18.85 9.52
C HIS A 226 -0.31 -17.82 10.42
N HIS A 227 0.93 -18.10 10.85
CA HIS A 227 1.70 -17.22 11.70
C HIS A 227 1.99 -15.85 11.05
N LEU A 228 2.31 -15.83 9.76
CA LEU A 228 2.67 -14.61 9.03
C LEU A 228 1.45 -13.74 8.69
N VAL A 229 0.29 -14.35 8.44
CA VAL A 229 -0.93 -13.64 8.01
C VAL A 229 -1.81 -13.27 9.19
N PHE A 230 -2.06 -14.21 10.10
CA PHE A 230 -3.02 -14.05 11.19
C PHE A 230 -2.34 -13.75 12.53
N GLY A 231 -1.06 -14.07 12.67
CA GLY A 231 -0.33 -13.84 13.92
C GLY A 231 -0.87 -14.68 15.07
N THR A 232 -0.77 -14.13 16.27
CA THR A 232 -1.17 -14.79 17.52
C THR A 232 -2.55 -14.37 18.04
N ASP A 233 -3.10 -13.26 17.52
CA ASP A 233 -4.29 -12.59 18.04
C ASP A 233 -5.52 -12.63 17.12
N ILE A 234 -5.36 -13.08 15.88
CA ILE A 234 -6.49 -13.35 14.97
C ILE A 234 -6.75 -14.85 14.98
N LYS A 235 -7.98 -15.24 15.33
CA LYS A 235 -8.41 -16.64 15.41
C LYS A 235 -9.71 -16.85 14.61
N PRO A 236 -9.96 -18.08 14.12
CA PRO A 236 -11.25 -18.43 13.55
C PRO A 236 -12.40 -18.08 14.51
N ASN A 237 -13.52 -17.60 13.96
CA ASN A 237 -14.74 -17.17 14.69
C ASN A 237 -14.60 -15.92 15.59
N THR A 238 -13.39 -15.46 15.89
CA THR A 238 -13.17 -14.23 16.66
C THR A 238 -12.30 -13.22 15.88
N GLY A 239 -12.30 -13.31 14.56
CA GLY A 239 -11.48 -12.45 13.72
C GLY A 239 -11.24 -12.97 12.31
N GLY A 240 -10.43 -12.21 11.56
CA GLY A 240 -9.96 -12.56 10.23
C GLY A 240 -9.16 -11.45 9.58
N VAL A 241 -8.79 -11.63 8.31
CA VAL A 241 -8.28 -10.58 7.45
C VAL A 241 -9.40 -10.07 6.56
N LEU A 242 -9.66 -8.78 6.61
CA LEU A 242 -10.61 -8.08 5.76
C LEU A 242 -9.86 -7.48 4.56
N ILE A 243 -10.23 -7.91 3.34
CA ILE A 243 -9.69 -7.34 2.11
C ILE A 243 -10.67 -6.27 1.62
N ARG A 244 -10.33 -5.00 1.79
CA ARG A 244 -11.06 -3.85 1.24
C ARG A 244 -10.23 -2.57 1.38
N THR A 245 -10.31 -1.70 0.38
CA THR A 245 -9.94 -0.29 0.47
C THR A 245 -11.20 0.49 0.76
N PHE A 246 -11.44 0.79 2.05
CA PHE A 246 -12.69 1.35 2.50
C PHE A 246 -12.94 2.76 1.94
N SER A 247 -14.21 2.99 1.67
CA SER A 247 -14.83 4.25 1.29
C SER A 247 -16.15 4.40 2.03
N ASP A 248 -16.73 5.60 2.01
CA ASP A 248 -17.99 5.85 2.73
C ASP A 248 -19.16 4.98 2.23
N ASP A 249 -19.14 4.60 0.95
CA ASP A 249 -20.18 3.78 0.31
C ASP A 249 -20.17 2.32 0.77
N ASP A 250 -19.16 1.89 1.53
CA ASP A 250 -19.05 0.52 2.04
C ASP A 250 -19.89 0.28 3.30
N PHE A 251 -20.47 1.33 3.90
CA PHE A 251 -21.13 1.27 5.21
C PHE A 251 -22.63 1.51 5.09
N TYR A 252 -23.42 0.52 5.51
CA TYR A 252 -24.88 0.58 5.49
C TYR A 252 -25.46 0.19 6.86
N TYR A 253 -26.13 1.12 7.52
CA TYR A 253 -26.79 0.86 8.80
C TYR A 253 -28.30 0.64 8.60
N ASP A 254 -28.79 -0.51 9.06
CA ASP A 254 -30.21 -0.87 9.13
C ASP A 254 -30.71 -0.62 10.57
N ALA A 255 -31.50 0.44 10.75
CA ALA A 255 -31.99 0.84 12.06
C ALA A 255 -33.05 -0.12 12.63
N GLU A 256 -33.82 -0.79 11.77
CA GLU A 256 -34.86 -1.74 12.19
C GLU A 256 -34.23 -3.00 12.78
N LYS A 257 -33.14 -3.48 12.16
CA LYS A 257 -32.41 -4.65 12.63
C LYS A 257 -31.32 -4.35 13.64
N ASN A 258 -30.94 -3.07 13.78
CA ASN A 258 -29.79 -2.62 14.58
C ASN A 258 -28.46 -3.24 14.10
N GLU A 259 -28.26 -3.26 12.78
CA GLU A 259 -27.13 -3.91 12.11
C GLU A 259 -26.37 -2.92 11.22
N LEU A 260 -25.06 -2.86 11.37
CA LEU A 260 -24.16 -2.17 10.45
C LEU A 260 -23.55 -3.19 9.50
N THR A 261 -23.98 -3.20 8.24
CA THR A 261 -23.36 -3.98 7.18
C THR A 261 -22.19 -3.20 6.59
N ILE A 262 -21.04 -3.86 6.51
CA ILE A 262 -19.80 -3.32 5.96
C ILE A 262 -19.37 -4.21 4.79
N GLN A 263 -19.41 -3.65 3.59
CA GLN A 263 -18.99 -4.36 2.38
C GLN A 263 -17.48 -4.51 2.36
N VAL A 264 -17.03 -5.75 2.11
CA VAL A 264 -15.62 -6.08 1.91
C VAL A 264 -15.49 -6.91 0.65
N THR A 265 -14.31 -6.93 0.05
CA THR A 265 -14.08 -7.76 -1.14
C THR A 265 -14.02 -9.23 -0.76
N LYS A 266 -13.26 -9.56 0.30
CA LYS A 266 -13.08 -10.94 0.76
C LYS A 266 -12.74 -10.98 2.25
N ILE A 267 -13.14 -12.05 2.91
CA ILE A 267 -12.82 -12.33 4.32
C ILE A 267 -11.97 -13.60 4.38
N LEU A 268 -10.79 -13.53 4.99
CA LEU A 268 -9.94 -14.70 5.26
C LEU A 268 -9.98 -15.00 6.76
N ILE A 269 -10.31 -16.23 7.15
CA ILE A 269 -10.26 -16.70 8.55
C ILE A 269 -9.30 -17.89 8.70
N ASP A 270 -8.88 -18.49 7.59
CA ASP A 270 -7.91 -19.58 7.57
C ASP A 270 -7.02 -19.58 6.33
N VAL A 271 -6.12 -20.56 6.25
CA VAL A 271 -5.20 -20.75 5.12
C VAL A 271 -5.92 -21.29 3.88
N ALA A 272 -6.99 -22.06 4.04
CA ALA A 272 -7.73 -22.66 2.93
C ALA A 272 -8.43 -21.57 2.07
N ASP A 273 -8.80 -20.45 2.70
CA ASP A 273 -9.39 -19.29 2.02
C ASP A 273 -8.55 -18.71 0.89
N PHE A 274 -7.24 -18.96 0.91
CA PHE A 274 -6.37 -18.47 -0.15
C PHE A 274 -6.51 -19.26 -1.47
N GLY A 275 -6.93 -20.53 -1.42
CA GLY A 275 -6.91 -21.44 -2.57
C GLY A 275 -5.56 -21.39 -3.31
N ASP A 276 -5.60 -21.30 -4.65
CA ASP A 276 -4.41 -21.23 -5.52
C ASP A 276 -3.58 -19.93 -5.38
N ASN A 277 -4.03 -19.00 -4.53
CA ASN A 277 -3.36 -17.74 -4.24
C ASN A 277 -2.69 -17.72 -2.87
N ALA A 278 -2.45 -18.90 -2.27
CA ALA A 278 -1.69 -19.05 -1.03
C ALA A 278 -0.41 -18.18 -1.03
N PRO A 279 -0.08 -17.53 0.10
CA PRO A 279 1.15 -16.76 0.20
C PRO A 279 2.38 -17.63 -0.02
N VAL A 280 3.35 -17.08 -0.72
CA VAL A 280 4.66 -17.68 -0.99
C VAL A 280 5.75 -16.72 -0.55
N VAL A 281 6.93 -17.26 -0.25
CA VAL A 281 8.10 -16.41 -0.07
C VAL A 281 8.71 -16.09 -1.44
N LEU A 282 8.97 -14.82 -1.68
CA LEU A 282 9.70 -14.30 -2.82
C LEU A 282 11.04 -13.74 -2.34
N ILE A 283 12.12 -14.41 -2.74
CA ILE A 283 13.49 -13.96 -2.55
C ILE A 283 13.92 -13.21 -3.81
N ARG A 284 14.28 -11.94 -3.66
CA ARG A 284 14.59 -11.05 -4.79
C ARG A 284 15.68 -10.04 -4.46
N ASN A 285 16.23 -9.43 -5.50
CA ASN A 285 17.18 -8.34 -5.37
C ASN A 285 16.50 -7.08 -4.83
N ASP A 286 17.12 -6.47 -3.82
CA ASP A 286 16.78 -5.16 -3.24
C ASP A 286 18.06 -4.56 -2.63
N ALA A 287 18.76 -3.73 -3.41
CA ALA A 287 20.05 -3.13 -3.04
C ALA A 287 19.99 -2.30 -1.74
N THR A 288 18.80 -1.81 -1.37
CA THR A 288 18.62 -0.96 -0.19
C THR A 288 18.62 -1.76 1.12
N ARG A 289 18.46 -3.09 1.07
CA ARG A 289 18.28 -3.94 2.25
C ARG A 289 19.56 -4.64 2.66
N ALA A 290 19.78 -4.76 3.97
CA ALA A 290 20.74 -5.71 4.54
C ALA A 290 20.35 -7.15 4.19
N GLY A 291 19.06 -7.48 4.30
CA GLY A 291 18.50 -8.66 3.64
C GLY A 291 18.75 -9.98 4.36
N VAL A 292 18.47 -11.08 3.66
CA VAL A 292 18.49 -12.45 4.23
C VAL A 292 19.87 -13.10 4.33
N LEU A 293 20.91 -12.44 3.80
CA LEU A 293 22.30 -12.91 3.90
C LEU A 293 23.18 -11.98 4.74
N ALA A 294 22.55 -11.16 5.59
CA ALA A 294 23.24 -10.16 6.41
C ALA A 294 24.21 -10.79 7.42
N ASP A 295 23.90 -11.99 7.92
CA ASP A 295 24.75 -12.82 8.78
C ASP A 295 26.09 -13.19 8.11
N LYS A 296 26.08 -13.31 6.78
CA LYS A 296 27.26 -13.57 5.94
C LYS A 296 27.92 -12.28 5.44
N GLY A 297 27.52 -11.12 5.96
CA GLY A 297 28.01 -9.81 5.53
C GLY A 297 27.59 -9.40 4.12
N MET A 298 26.60 -10.08 3.52
CA MET A 298 26.13 -9.83 2.17
C MET A 298 24.80 -9.06 2.21
N ARG A 299 24.72 -7.92 1.52
CA ARG A 299 23.48 -7.13 1.38
C ARG A 299 22.91 -7.21 -0.03
N GLY A 300 21.66 -6.81 -0.21
CA GLY A 300 21.06 -6.69 -1.54
C GLY A 300 20.02 -7.74 -1.91
N ILE A 301 19.71 -8.68 -1.01
CA ILE A 301 18.74 -9.76 -1.25
C ILE A 301 17.73 -9.80 -0.12
N ARG A 302 16.45 -9.72 -0.43
CA ARG A 302 15.37 -9.69 0.56
C ARG A 302 14.40 -10.83 0.35
N ALA A 303 13.79 -11.29 1.43
CA ALA A 303 12.65 -12.18 1.40
C ALA A 303 11.36 -11.43 1.73
N MET A 304 10.30 -11.73 0.99
CA MET A 304 8.99 -11.10 1.15
C MET A 304 7.90 -12.13 1.01
N ILE A 305 6.84 -11.99 1.79
CA ILE A 305 5.65 -12.80 1.65
C ILE A 305 4.73 -12.11 0.64
N VAL A 306 4.39 -12.81 -0.44
CA VAL A 306 3.58 -12.29 -1.56
C VAL A 306 2.50 -13.30 -1.92
N SER A 307 1.41 -12.83 -2.53
CA SER A 307 0.41 -13.74 -3.10
C SER A 307 1.01 -14.50 -4.28
N ALA A 308 0.71 -15.80 -4.44
CA ALA A 308 1.25 -16.60 -5.55
C ALA A 308 0.95 -16.02 -6.94
N SER A 309 -0.17 -15.31 -7.10
CA SER A 309 -0.51 -14.57 -8.32
C SER A 309 0.55 -13.54 -8.74
N ARG A 310 1.22 -12.89 -7.78
CA ARG A 310 2.33 -11.95 -8.03
C ARG A 310 3.46 -12.62 -8.78
N VAL A 311 3.85 -13.81 -8.34
CA VAL A 311 4.94 -14.58 -8.93
C VAL A 311 4.58 -14.97 -10.35
N ARG A 312 3.38 -15.53 -10.56
CA ARG A 312 2.87 -15.92 -11.89
C ARG A 312 2.80 -14.74 -12.87
N MET A 313 2.41 -13.56 -12.41
CA MET A 313 2.44 -12.34 -13.25
C MET A 313 3.86 -11.95 -13.64
N GLY A 314 4.82 -12.06 -12.72
CA GLY A 314 6.24 -11.87 -13.00
C GLY A 314 6.75 -12.83 -14.08
N GLU A 315 6.34 -14.10 -14.01
CA GLU A 315 6.67 -15.11 -15.04
C GLU A 315 6.07 -14.79 -16.40
N LYS A 316 4.79 -14.38 -16.47
CA LYS A 316 4.15 -14.00 -17.73
C LYS A 316 4.83 -12.80 -18.40
N LYS A 317 5.22 -11.79 -17.61
CA LYS A 317 6.01 -10.65 -18.11
C LYS A 317 7.39 -11.08 -18.60
N ALA A 318 8.01 -12.04 -17.93
CA ALA A 318 9.27 -12.62 -18.37
C ALA A 318 9.12 -13.47 -19.64
N GLN A 319 8.01 -14.20 -19.84
CA GLN A 319 7.75 -15.02 -21.03
C GLN A 319 7.63 -14.23 -22.34
N GLY A 320 7.31 -12.93 -22.29
CA GLY A 320 7.39 -12.02 -23.45
C GLY A 320 8.83 -11.76 -23.93
N GLN A 321 9.84 -12.14 -23.14
CA GLN A 321 11.26 -12.16 -23.49
C GLN A 321 11.75 -13.62 -23.42
N LYS A 322 11.84 -14.27 -24.58
CA LYS A 322 12.26 -15.66 -24.82
C LYS A 322 13.24 -16.22 -23.75
N LEU A 323 12.76 -17.03 -22.79
CA LEU A 323 13.48 -18.15 -22.13
C LEU A 323 12.62 -18.98 -21.14
N LEU A 324 12.72 -20.30 -21.33
CA LEU A 324 12.44 -21.51 -20.53
C LEU A 324 11.63 -21.46 -19.20
N ARG A 325 10.65 -22.38 -19.12
CA ARG A 325 9.66 -22.68 -18.06
C ARG A 325 10.17 -23.00 -16.62
N SER A 326 11.40 -22.66 -16.23
CA SER A 326 11.99 -23.17 -14.98
C SER A 326 12.17 -22.14 -13.85
N SER A 327 11.32 -21.11 -13.76
CA SER A 327 11.52 -19.99 -12.81
C SER A 327 10.85 -20.16 -11.44
N ILE A 328 10.06 -21.21 -11.24
CA ILE A 328 9.65 -21.66 -9.91
C ILE A 328 10.45 -22.91 -9.57
N VAL A 329 11.31 -22.80 -8.56
CA VAL A 329 11.78 -24.00 -7.88
C VAL A 329 10.75 -24.28 -6.80
N TYR A 330 9.86 -25.23 -7.06
CA TYR A 330 9.14 -25.90 -5.99
C TYR A 330 10.20 -26.63 -5.15
N VAL A 331 10.49 -26.11 -3.97
CA VAL A 331 11.16 -26.86 -2.90
C VAL A 331 10.07 -27.27 -1.93
#